data_AF-A0A973RNG3-F1
#
_entry.id   AF-A0A973RNG3-F1
#
_cell.length_a   1.000
_cell.length_b   1.000
_cell.length_c   1.000
_cell.angle_alpha   90.00
_cell.angle_beta   90.00
_cell.angle_gamma   90.00
#
_symmetry.space_group_name_H-M   'P 1'
#
loop_
_entity.id
_entity.type
_entity.pdbx_description
1 polymer ?
#
loop_
_entity_poly.entity_id
_entity_poly.type
_entity_poly.pdbx_seq_one_letter_code
_entity_poly.pdbx_strand_id
1 'polypeptide(L)'
;MEHVKKNRRAYPTAVWASLGAAGVFEALTVLETQDKTVRAASPWQDDPYDVMVSLARFTVPMLALVIALRLLVWLAPDGVDRARQTVRAAGAMVTLVGLTVVSEWAAVIARTPVSSSGAWASVLIGGLVVNSVLTVAVAVLLVRGHRRHGSADPGRHDWLGDAVFLGRRIPVLRRWVGPDAAVWVRRRAMTVFVALSALAAAGLTSAQAIGERWTDPLLIAWFLVVAATSNLAFCVISNAVAGFVARPPRTRARRIAEVSAVAGCVAISVATAFRDALWPVFGTGSLTSVPALAALTLGAGLVTSLVTAALLLACLPYDASGSRRRFGAAATHLRRPGMHR
;
A
#
# COMPACT_ATOMS: atom_id res chain seq x y z
N MET A 1 -28.04 23.88 1.08
CA MET A 1 -26.69 24.40 0.76
C MET A 1 -25.70 24.34 1.94
N GLU A 2 -26.12 24.51 3.19
CA GLU A 2 -25.23 24.44 4.37
C GLU A 2 -24.56 23.08 4.61
N HIS A 3 -25.28 21.97 4.39
CA HIS A 3 -24.72 20.62 4.54
C HIS A 3 -23.53 20.36 3.58
N VAL A 4 -23.53 20.95 2.39
CA VAL A 4 -22.44 20.81 1.41
C VAL A 4 -21.19 21.60 1.85
N LYS A 5 -21.36 22.79 2.44
CA LYS A 5 -20.24 23.59 3.00
C LYS A 5 -19.61 22.91 4.23
N LYS A 6 -20.42 22.35 5.12
CA LYS A 6 -19.93 21.64 6.33
C LYS A 6 -19.13 20.38 5.96
N ASN A 7 -19.57 19.65 4.93
CA ASN A 7 -18.88 18.46 4.44
C ASN A 7 -17.55 18.78 3.74
N ARG A 8 -17.45 19.91 3.02
CA ARG A 8 -16.20 20.33 2.36
C ARG A 8 -15.08 20.66 3.35
N ARG A 9 -15.42 21.10 4.58
CA ARG A 9 -14.44 21.40 5.66
C ARG A 9 -13.96 20.15 6.42
N ALA A 10 -14.77 19.08 6.51
CA ALA A 10 -14.39 17.87 7.25
C ALA A 10 -13.27 17.06 6.55
N TYR A 11 -13.21 17.10 5.22
CA TYR A 11 -12.18 16.42 4.43
C TYR A 11 -10.75 16.91 4.66
N PRO A 12 -10.46 18.23 4.58
CA PRO A 12 -9.11 18.73 4.84
C PRO A 12 -8.68 18.45 6.27
N THR A 13 -9.56 18.58 7.27
CA THR A 13 -9.19 18.30 8.66
C THR A 13 -8.78 16.85 8.87
N ALA A 14 -9.53 15.87 8.34
CA ALA A 14 -9.17 14.46 8.49
C ALA A 14 -7.84 14.11 7.77
N VAL A 15 -7.61 14.68 6.58
CA VAL A 15 -6.36 14.46 5.84
C VAL A 15 -5.16 15.12 6.53
N TRP A 16 -5.29 16.37 6.99
CA TRP A 16 -4.24 17.05 7.75
C TRP A 16 -3.95 16.37 9.08
N ALA A 17 -4.99 15.90 9.80
CA ALA A 17 -4.81 15.12 11.02
C ALA A 17 -4.10 13.78 10.74
N SER A 18 -4.39 13.14 9.60
CA SER A 18 -3.68 11.92 9.17
C SER A 18 -2.20 12.21 8.89
N LEU A 19 -1.88 13.31 8.22
CA LEU A 19 -0.49 13.74 7.98
C LEU A 19 0.22 14.10 9.29
N GLY A 20 -0.46 14.75 10.22
CA GLY A 20 0.06 15.05 11.55
C GLY A 20 0.37 13.79 12.35
N ALA A 21 -0.57 12.83 12.39
CA ALA A 21 -0.35 11.54 13.03
C ALA A 21 0.81 10.77 12.39
N ALA A 22 0.90 10.74 11.05
CA ALA A 22 2.03 10.16 10.35
C ALA A 22 3.35 10.87 10.68
N GLY A 23 3.36 12.20 10.81
CA GLY A 23 4.56 12.94 11.21
C GLY A 23 5.04 12.61 12.63
N VAL A 24 4.10 12.44 13.58
CA VAL A 24 4.43 12.01 14.95
C VAL A 24 4.96 10.58 14.96
N PHE A 25 4.32 9.68 14.21
CA PHE A 25 4.78 8.30 14.04
C PHE A 25 6.21 8.26 13.47
N GLU A 26 6.47 8.97 12.37
CA GLU A 26 7.81 9.02 11.75
C GLU A 26 8.87 9.57 12.70
N ALA A 27 8.57 10.63 13.44
CA ALA A 27 9.49 11.19 14.41
C ALA A 27 9.86 10.16 15.50
N LEU A 28 8.88 9.41 16.00
CA LEU A 28 9.10 8.35 16.98
C LEU A 28 9.90 7.19 16.37
N THR A 29 9.56 6.75 15.16
CA THR A 29 10.28 5.69 14.45
C THR A 29 11.72 6.07 14.15
N VAL A 30 12.00 7.31 13.72
CA VAL A 30 13.37 7.79 13.47
C VAL A 30 14.15 7.81 14.78
N LEU A 31 13.58 8.37 15.85
CA LEU A 31 14.21 8.41 17.17
C LEU A 31 14.59 7.00 17.63
N GLU A 32 13.65 6.06 17.54
CA GLU A 32 13.88 4.70 18.01
C GLU A 32 14.91 3.93 17.18
N THR A 33 15.01 4.23 15.88
CA THR A 33 15.77 3.38 14.94
C THR A 33 17.13 3.95 14.59
N GLN A 34 17.33 5.27 14.71
CA GLN A 34 18.59 5.93 14.41
C GLN A 34 19.44 6.16 15.66
N ASP A 35 18.83 6.34 16.83
CA ASP A 35 19.57 6.48 18.08
C ASP A 35 19.84 5.10 18.69
N LYS A 36 21.11 4.69 18.69
CA LYS A 36 21.54 3.39 19.24
C LYS A 36 21.22 3.24 20.73
N THR A 37 21.24 4.33 21.49
CA THR A 37 20.95 4.31 22.93
C THR A 37 19.46 4.07 23.18
N VAL A 38 18.60 4.71 22.36
CA VAL A 38 17.16 4.51 22.40
C VAL A 38 16.80 3.11 21.88
N ARG A 39 17.43 2.67 20.78
CA ARG A 39 17.22 1.33 20.21
C ARG A 39 17.55 0.25 21.23
N ALA A 40 18.69 0.36 21.92
CA ALA A 40 19.09 -0.59 22.95
C ALA A 40 18.11 -0.64 24.14
N ALA A 41 17.46 0.48 24.45
CA ALA A 41 16.42 0.57 25.46
C ALA A 41 15.01 0.24 24.93
N SER A 42 14.87 -0.05 23.63
CA SER A 42 13.55 -0.26 23.02
C SER A 42 12.84 -1.47 23.63
N PRO A 43 11.57 -1.32 24.04
CA PRO A 43 10.78 -2.43 24.57
C PRO A 43 10.46 -3.51 23.52
N TRP A 44 10.80 -3.29 22.25
CA TRP A 44 10.44 -4.18 21.15
C TRP A 44 11.61 -4.29 20.17
N GLN A 45 12.10 -5.51 19.96
CA GLN A 45 13.23 -5.77 19.05
C GLN A 45 13.06 -7.04 18.22
N ASP A 46 12.06 -7.87 18.51
CA ASP A 46 11.85 -9.15 17.82
C ASP A 46 10.67 -9.06 16.85
N ASP A 47 10.62 -9.97 15.87
CA ASP A 47 9.48 -10.08 14.96
C ASP A 47 8.17 -10.33 15.71
N PRO A 48 7.03 -9.76 15.27
CA PRO A 48 6.77 -9.10 13.97
C PRO A 48 7.17 -7.63 13.86
N TYR A 49 7.73 -7.03 14.92
CA TYR A 49 7.97 -5.58 14.97
C TYR A 49 8.92 -5.10 13.87
N ASP A 50 10.07 -5.77 13.71
CA ASP A 50 11.12 -5.32 12.77
C ASP A 50 10.63 -5.31 11.32
N VAL A 51 9.81 -6.29 10.92
CA VAL A 51 9.22 -6.37 9.59
C VAL A 51 8.22 -5.23 9.37
N MET A 52 7.34 -4.98 10.33
CA MET A 52 6.30 -3.94 10.20
C MET A 52 6.87 -2.53 10.24
N VAL A 53 7.86 -2.27 11.10
CA VAL A 53 8.54 -0.97 11.14
C VAL A 53 9.39 -0.75 9.90
N SER A 54 10.10 -1.77 9.40
CA SER A 54 10.88 -1.64 8.17
C SER A 54 9.99 -1.30 6.96
N LEU A 55 8.80 -1.91 6.88
CA LEU A 55 7.82 -1.58 5.86
C LEU A 55 7.30 -0.14 6.04
N ALA A 56 6.89 0.22 7.25
CA ALA A 56 6.29 1.52 7.54
C ALA A 56 7.25 2.68 7.32
N ARG A 57 8.51 2.57 7.76
CA ARG A 57 9.56 3.60 7.64
C ARG A 57 9.79 4.07 6.20
N PHE A 58 9.50 3.22 5.22
CA PHE A 58 9.58 3.60 3.80
C PHE A 58 8.23 4.03 3.21
N THR A 59 7.16 3.30 3.54
CA THR A 59 5.88 3.44 2.85
C THR A 59 4.99 4.55 3.42
N VAL A 60 5.04 4.81 4.73
CA VAL A 60 4.33 5.94 5.37
C VAL A 60 4.81 7.30 4.84
N PRO A 61 6.12 7.64 4.78
CA PRO A 61 6.55 8.94 4.28
C PRO A 61 6.28 9.07 2.78
N MET A 62 6.36 7.96 2.02
CA MET A 62 5.96 7.94 0.61
C MET A 62 4.48 8.30 0.44
N LEU A 63 3.57 7.71 1.23
CA LEU A 63 2.14 8.05 1.18
C LEU A 63 1.89 9.49 1.62
N ALA A 64 2.53 9.93 2.70
CA ALA A 64 2.42 11.29 3.20
C ALA A 64 2.83 12.31 2.12
N LEU A 65 3.94 12.06 1.43
CA LEU A 65 4.41 12.90 0.32
C LEU A 65 3.40 12.92 -0.84
N VAL A 66 2.90 11.76 -1.26
CA VAL A 66 1.93 11.67 -2.36
C VAL A 66 0.63 12.38 -2.00
N ILE A 67 0.14 12.21 -0.77
CA ILE A 67 -1.02 12.94 -0.23
C ILE A 67 -0.75 14.45 -0.23
N ALA A 68 0.40 14.90 0.28
CA ALA A 68 0.77 16.31 0.33
C ALA A 68 0.85 16.94 -1.08
N LEU A 69 1.44 16.25 -2.06
CA LEU A 69 1.47 16.69 -3.45
C LEU A 69 0.04 16.87 -4.00
N ARG A 70 -0.89 15.97 -3.67
CA ARG A 70 -2.30 16.09 -4.08
C ARG A 70 -3.00 17.27 -3.41
N LEU A 71 -2.65 17.60 -2.16
CA LEU A 71 -3.19 18.77 -1.46
C LEU A 71 -2.84 20.08 -2.20
N LEU A 72 -1.66 20.17 -2.81
CA LEU A 72 -1.25 21.35 -3.60
C LEU A 72 -2.14 21.57 -4.85
N VAL A 73 -2.74 20.51 -5.38
CA VAL A 73 -3.61 20.56 -6.58
C VAL A 73 -5.10 20.61 -6.21
N TRP A 74 -5.42 20.59 -4.91
CA TRP A 74 -6.80 20.47 -4.41
C TRP A 74 -7.71 21.67 -4.77
N LEU A 75 -7.14 22.83 -5.10
CA LEU A 75 -7.92 24.02 -5.47
C LEU A 75 -8.51 23.98 -6.90
N ALA A 76 -8.25 22.92 -7.68
CA ALA A 76 -8.76 22.78 -9.04
C ALA A 76 -10.27 22.35 -9.08
N PRO A 77 -11.02 22.72 -10.15
CA PRO A 77 -12.50 22.64 -10.19
C PRO A 77 -13.18 21.25 -10.09
N ASP A 78 -12.45 20.13 -10.03
CA ASP A 78 -13.02 18.77 -9.90
C ASP A 78 -12.86 18.15 -8.48
N GLY A 79 -13.00 18.97 -7.44
CA GLY A 79 -12.48 18.67 -6.10
C GLY A 79 -13.12 17.52 -5.30
N VAL A 80 -14.29 16.99 -5.68
CA VAL A 80 -15.03 16.01 -4.86
C VAL A 80 -14.46 14.60 -4.99
N ASP A 81 -14.23 14.11 -6.22
CA ASP A 81 -13.60 12.80 -6.46
C ASP A 81 -12.17 12.78 -5.96
N ARG A 82 -11.46 13.90 -6.13
CA ARG A 82 -10.09 14.08 -5.64
C ARG A 82 -10.01 13.95 -4.12
N ALA A 83 -10.90 14.63 -3.40
CA ALA A 83 -10.96 14.56 -1.94
C ALA A 83 -11.23 13.13 -1.43
N ARG A 84 -12.16 12.40 -2.06
CA ARG A 84 -12.47 11.01 -1.67
C ARG A 84 -11.28 10.08 -1.86
N GLN A 85 -10.57 10.19 -2.99
CA GLN A 85 -9.36 9.40 -3.22
C GLN A 85 -8.25 9.76 -2.21
N THR A 86 -8.07 11.04 -1.88
CA THR A 86 -7.12 11.48 -0.84
C THR A 86 -7.45 10.91 0.52
N VAL A 87 -8.74 10.85 0.89
CA VAL A 87 -9.20 10.26 2.16
C VAL A 87 -8.95 8.75 2.19
N ARG A 88 -9.11 8.05 1.05
CA ARG A 88 -8.78 6.62 0.95
C ARG A 88 -7.27 6.38 1.06
N ALA A 89 -6.44 7.24 0.46
CA ALA A 89 -4.99 7.20 0.63
C ALA A 89 -4.58 7.46 2.08
N ALA A 90 -5.18 8.47 2.73
CA ALA A 90 -4.98 8.74 4.16
C ALA A 90 -5.43 7.56 5.02
N GLY A 91 -6.54 6.90 4.67
CA GLY A 91 -6.97 5.66 5.30
C GLY A 91 -5.95 4.53 5.15
N ALA A 92 -5.39 4.31 3.96
CA ALA A 92 -4.34 3.32 3.77
C ALA A 92 -3.09 3.60 4.63
N MET A 93 -2.68 4.87 4.70
CA MET A 93 -1.57 5.31 5.55
C MET A 93 -1.84 5.08 7.03
N VAL A 94 -3.03 5.47 7.52
CA VAL A 94 -3.44 5.31 8.92
C VAL A 94 -3.60 3.83 9.28
N THR A 95 -4.11 3.00 8.37
CA THR A 95 -4.16 1.55 8.57
C THR A 95 -2.76 0.97 8.73
N LEU A 96 -1.80 1.40 7.92
CA LEU A 96 -0.43 0.93 8.01
C LEU A 96 0.23 1.35 9.34
N VAL A 97 0.09 2.62 9.73
CA VAL A 97 0.53 3.11 11.06
C VAL A 97 -0.12 2.29 12.18
N GLY A 98 -1.43 2.03 12.08
CA GLY A 98 -2.16 1.23 13.05
C GLY A 98 -1.66 -0.22 13.13
N LEU A 99 -1.33 -0.86 12.01
CA LEU A 99 -0.73 -2.20 12.00
C LEU A 99 0.61 -2.19 12.73
N THR A 100 1.46 -1.19 12.49
CA THR A 100 2.73 -1.04 13.20
C THR A 100 2.53 -0.87 14.71
N VAL A 101 1.61 0.02 15.11
CA VAL A 101 1.26 0.23 16.53
C VAL A 101 0.77 -1.05 17.20
N VAL A 102 -0.05 -1.84 16.51
CA VAL A 102 -0.52 -3.13 17.04
C VAL A 102 0.64 -4.12 17.20
N SER A 103 1.57 -4.15 16.26
CA SER A 103 2.79 -4.97 16.39
C SER A 103 3.69 -4.52 17.53
N GLU A 104 3.84 -3.21 17.74
CA GLU A 104 4.56 -2.62 18.88
C GLU A 104 3.92 -3.06 20.21
N TRP A 105 2.59 -2.97 20.34
CA TRP A 105 1.90 -3.44 21.54
C TRP A 105 2.01 -4.95 21.76
N ALA A 106 1.92 -5.75 20.69
CA ALA A 106 2.10 -7.20 20.80
C ALA A 106 3.50 -7.54 21.33
N ALA A 107 4.53 -6.84 20.87
CA ALA A 107 5.90 -7.01 21.35
C ALA A 107 6.06 -6.55 22.81
N VAL A 108 5.41 -5.45 23.22
CA VAL A 108 5.39 -5.00 24.62
C VAL A 108 4.76 -6.06 25.54
N ILE A 109 3.62 -6.64 25.13
CA ILE A 109 2.88 -7.62 25.95
C ILE A 109 3.65 -8.94 26.06
N ALA A 110 4.35 -9.34 24.99
CA ALA A 110 5.12 -10.59 24.98
C ALA A 110 6.40 -10.55 25.84
N ARG A 111 6.81 -9.36 26.34
CA ARG A 111 8.09 -9.19 27.03
C ARG A 111 8.06 -9.52 28.52
N THR A 112 9.24 -9.88 29.04
CA THR A 112 9.46 -10.12 30.47
C THR A 112 9.78 -8.83 31.25
N PRO A 113 9.36 -8.71 32.53
CA PRO A 113 9.34 -7.43 33.27
C PRO A 113 10.70 -6.73 33.46
N VAL A 114 11.81 -7.48 33.42
CA VAL A 114 13.15 -7.03 33.82
C VAL A 114 13.74 -5.98 32.86
N SER A 115 13.25 -5.91 31.62
CA SER A 115 13.75 -5.00 30.57
C SER A 115 13.03 -3.66 30.48
N SER A 116 12.06 -3.37 31.35
CA SER A 116 11.18 -2.19 31.27
C SER A 116 11.60 -0.99 32.15
N SER A 117 12.69 -1.11 32.92
CA SER A 117 13.03 -0.17 33.99
C SER A 117 13.82 1.09 33.56
N GLY A 118 13.95 1.36 32.25
CA GLY A 118 14.69 2.51 31.72
C GLY A 118 13.84 3.76 31.48
N ALA A 119 14.40 4.95 31.72
CA ALA A 119 13.76 6.23 31.37
C ALA A 119 13.37 6.29 29.88
N TRP A 120 14.22 5.78 28.99
CA TRP A 120 13.93 5.65 27.56
C TRP A 120 12.78 4.70 27.25
N ALA A 121 12.66 3.58 27.96
CA ALA A 121 11.53 2.67 27.79
C ALA A 121 10.20 3.36 28.14
N SER A 122 10.18 4.17 29.20
CA SER A 122 9.01 4.98 29.57
C SER A 122 8.67 6.03 28.51
N VAL A 123 9.67 6.71 27.94
CA VAL A 123 9.49 7.68 26.84
C VAL A 123 8.91 6.99 25.60
N LEU A 124 9.43 5.82 25.24
CA LEU A 124 8.97 5.05 24.08
C LEU A 124 7.54 4.55 24.27
N ILE A 125 7.20 4.00 25.45
CA ILE A 125 5.83 3.59 25.78
C ILE A 125 4.89 4.81 25.77
N GLY A 126 5.31 5.94 26.31
CA GLY A 126 4.55 7.19 26.26
C GLY A 126 4.29 7.64 24.82
N GLY A 127 5.32 7.60 23.97
CA GLY A 127 5.21 7.88 22.53
C GLY A 127 4.25 6.92 21.81
N LEU A 128 4.33 5.63 22.12
CA LEU A 128 3.43 4.60 21.60
C LEU A 128 1.96 4.86 21.99
N VAL A 129 1.71 5.24 23.25
CA VAL A 129 0.36 5.62 23.72
C VAL A 129 -0.16 6.83 22.95
N VAL A 130 0.66 7.88 22.80
CA VAL A 130 0.28 9.08 22.02
C VAL A 130 -0.04 8.70 20.58
N ASN A 131 0.80 7.90 19.94
CA ASN A 131 0.59 7.47 18.56
C ASN A 131 -0.66 6.59 18.41
N SER A 132 -0.94 5.73 19.39
CA SER A 132 -2.17 4.92 19.46
C SER A 132 -3.41 5.80 19.51
N VAL A 133 -3.43 6.80 20.41
CA VAL A 133 -4.56 7.72 20.57
C VAL A 133 -4.78 8.54 19.29
N LEU A 134 -3.71 9.07 18.69
CA LEU A 134 -3.78 9.82 17.43
C LEU A 134 -4.33 8.95 16.30
N THR A 135 -3.81 7.72 16.15
CA THR A 135 -4.23 6.78 15.12
C THR A 135 -5.72 6.43 15.25
N VAL A 136 -6.19 6.12 16.47
CA VAL A 136 -7.60 5.83 16.74
C VAL A 136 -8.48 7.05 16.45
N ALA A 137 -8.07 8.24 16.91
CA ALA A 137 -8.82 9.47 16.68
C ALA A 137 -8.99 9.75 15.17
N VAL A 138 -7.90 9.63 14.39
CA VAL A 138 -7.93 9.82 12.94
C VAL A 138 -8.75 8.73 12.25
N ALA A 139 -8.61 7.46 12.64
CA ALA A 139 -9.40 6.36 12.09
C ALA A 139 -10.90 6.60 12.30
N VAL A 140 -11.31 7.05 13.49
CA VAL A 140 -12.70 7.42 13.79
C VAL A 140 -13.18 8.57 12.89
N LEU A 141 -12.36 9.60 12.65
CA LEU A 141 -12.70 10.69 11.73
C LEU A 141 -12.90 10.19 10.30
N LEU A 142 -12.02 9.32 9.81
CA LEU A 142 -12.09 8.74 8.47
C LEU A 142 -13.33 7.85 8.30
N VAL A 143 -13.64 6.99 9.27
CA VAL A 143 -14.83 6.11 9.25
C VAL A 143 -16.12 6.93 9.27
N ARG A 144 -16.19 7.96 10.13
CA ARG A 144 -17.35 8.88 10.19
C ARG A 144 -17.53 9.65 8.89
N GLY A 145 -16.44 10.03 8.22
CA GLY A 145 -16.48 10.67 6.90
C GLY A 145 -16.98 9.72 5.80
N HIS A 146 -16.54 8.46 5.84
CA HIS A 146 -16.91 7.44 4.86
C HIS A 146 -18.39 7.03 4.93
N ARG A 147 -18.92 6.74 6.13
CA ARG A 147 -20.32 6.29 6.33
C ARG A 147 -21.37 7.30 5.85
N ARG A 148 -21.01 8.57 5.66
CA ARG A 148 -21.92 9.64 5.25
C ARG A 148 -22.11 9.75 3.74
N HIS A 149 -21.41 8.96 2.92
CA HIS A 149 -21.42 9.15 1.47
C HIS A 149 -21.58 7.85 0.69
N GLY A 150 -22.61 7.80 -0.15
CA GLY A 150 -22.91 6.67 -1.04
C GLY A 150 -21.86 6.42 -2.13
N SER A 151 -21.91 5.20 -2.66
CA SER A 151 -21.16 4.73 -3.82
C SER A 151 -21.45 5.62 -5.02
N ALA A 152 -20.43 6.30 -5.52
CA ALA A 152 -20.49 7.06 -6.76
C ALA A 152 -19.49 6.46 -7.75
N ASP A 153 -19.79 6.67 -9.03
CA ASP A 153 -19.22 6.06 -10.23
C ASP A 153 -17.68 5.93 -10.24
N PRO A 154 -17.11 4.98 -11.01
CA PRO A 154 -15.68 4.90 -11.25
C PRO A 154 -15.16 6.19 -11.90
N GLY A 155 -14.67 7.11 -11.05
CA GLY A 155 -14.24 8.44 -11.44
C GLY A 155 -13.17 8.44 -12.52
N ARG A 156 -13.37 9.30 -13.52
CA ARG A 156 -12.58 9.49 -14.75
C ARG A 156 -11.18 10.08 -14.54
N HIS A 157 -10.79 10.38 -13.28
CA HIS A 157 -9.55 11.08 -12.91
C HIS A 157 -8.70 10.27 -11.92
N ASP A 158 -7.42 10.07 -12.23
CA ASP A 158 -6.41 9.42 -11.39
C ASP A 158 -5.32 10.40 -10.93
N TRP A 159 -4.53 10.01 -9.94
CA TRP A 159 -3.49 10.88 -9.35
C TRP A 159 -2.36 11.16 -10.32
N LEU A 160 -2.15 10.27 -11.30
CA LEU A 160 -1.16 10.45 -12.34
C LEU A 160 -1.42 11.71 -13.18
N GLY A 161 -2.70 12.06 -13.42
CA GLY A 161 -3.05 13.33 -14.06
C GLY A 161 -2.61 14.56 -13.27
N ASP A 162 -2.75 14.52 -11.95
CA ASP A 162 -2.30 15.61 -11.06
C ASP A 162 -0.77 15.69 -10.98
N ALA A 163 -0.09 14.54 -10.97
CA ALA A 163 1.37 14.48 -11.02
C ALA A 163 1.91 15.04 -12.35
N VAL A 164 1.25 14.77 -13.47
CA VAL A 164 1.60 15.36 -14.77
C VAL A 164 1.42 16.87 -14.77
N PHE A 165 0.33 17.35 -14.18
CA PHE A 165 0.06 18.77 -14.04
C PHE A 165 1.15 19.49 -13.21
N LEU A 166 1.54 18.91 -12.07
CA LEU A 166 2.64 19.41 -11.25
C LEU A 166 3.99 19.34 -11.98
N GLY A 167 4.28 18.20 -12.61
CA GLY A 167 5.54 17.99 -13.34
C GLY A 167 5.71 18.94 -14.52
N ARG A 168 4.62 19.35 -15.19
CA ARG A 168 4.66 20.39 -16.23
C ARG A 168 5.00 21.79 -15.69
N ARG A 169 4.69 22.08 -14.42
CA ARG A 169 5.07 23.36 -13.79
C ARG A 169 6.56 23.42 -13.43
N ILE A 170 7.23 22.28 -13.28
CA ILE A 170 8.65 22.21 -12.91
C ILE A 170 9.51 22.10 -14.19
N PRO A 171 10.38 23.07 -14.50
CA PRO A 171 11.12 23.12 -15.77
C PRO A 171 11.92 21.85 -16.07
N VAL A 172 12.56 21.28 -15.03
CA VAL A 172 13.41 20.09 -15.13
C VAL A 172 12.58 18.83 -15.45
N LEU A 173 11.38 18.72 -14.89
CA LEU A 173 10.49 17.56 -15.09
C LEU A 173 9.65 17.69 -16.36
N ARG A 174 9.47 18.90 -16.89
CA ARG A 174 8.65 19.17 -18.08
C ARG A 174 9.07 18.35 -19.29
N ARG A 175 10.37 18.07 -19.45
CA ARG A 175 10.92 17.26 -20.57
C ARG A 175 10.53 15.78 -20.48
N TRP A 176 10.27 15.28 -19.28
CA TRP A 176 10.00 13.87 -19.00
C TRP A 176 8.51 13.58 -18.80
N VAL A 177 7.72 14.62 -18.51
CA VAL A 177 6.32 14.51 -18.09
C VAL A 177 5.38 14.90 -19.24
N GLY A 178 5.26 13.99 -20.21
CA GLY A 178 4.34 14.08 -21.35
C GLY A 178 3.02 13.34 -21.12
N PRO A 179 1.94 13.67 -21.86
CA PRO A 179 0.69 12.92 -21.81
C PRO A 179 0.89 11.46 -22.25
N ASP A 180 1.82 11.21 -23.18
CA ASP A 180 2.20 9.88 -23.65
C ASP A 180 2.84 9.03 -22.56
N ALA A 181 3.65 9.65 -21.69
CA ALA A 181 4.25 8.97 -20.54
C ALA A 181 3.17 8.49 -19.56
N ALA A 182 2.15 9.32 -19.30
CA ALA A 182 1.04 8.94 -18.42
C ALA A 182 0.20 7.81 -19.00
N VAL A 183 -0.09 7.85 -20.31
CA VAL A 183 -0.79 6.75 -21.01
C VAL A 183 0.04 5.47 -20.98
N TRP A 184 1.35 5.57 -21.18
CA TRP A 184 2.27 4.43 -21.09
C TRP A 184 2.26 3.82 -19.67
N VAL A 185 2.35 4.65 -18.62
CA VAL A 185 2.29 4.21 -17.22
C VAL A 185 0.96 3.52 -16.93
N ARG A 186 -0.18 4.08 -17.35
CA ARG A 186 -1.51 3.43 -17.17
C ARG A 186 -1.58 2.07 -17.84
N ARG A 187 -1.07 1.95 -19.08
CA ARG A 187 -1.04 0.67 -19.82
C ARG A 187 -0.10 -0.36 -19.20
N ARG A 188 1.00 0.09 -18.59
CA ARG A 188 2.05 -0.76 -18.00
C ARG A 188 2.14 -0.67 -16.47
N ALA A 189 1.04 -0.31 -15.80
CA ALA A 189 1.05 0.00 -14.37
C ALA A 189 1.65 -1.13 -13.52
N MET A 190 1.30 -2.39 -13.81
CA MET A 190 1.86 -3.54 -13.09
C MET A 190 3.38 -3.66 -13.28
N THR A 191 3.87 -3.48 -14.51
CA THR A 191 5.31 -3.49 -14.80
C THR A 191 6.04 -2.36 -14.09
N VAL A 192 5.42 -1.17 -14.04
CA VAL A 192 5.96 -0.03 -13.29
C VAL A 192 6.01 -0.33 -11.78
N PHE A 193 4.95 -0.92 -11.21
CA PHE A 193 4.96 -1.31 -9.80
C PHE A 193 6.03 -2.35 -9.50
N VAL A 194 6.18 -3.37 -10.33
CA VAL A 194 7.24 -4.39 -10.18
C VAL A 194 8.62 -3.74 -10.26
N ALA A 195 8.87 -2.91 -11.27
CA ALA A 195 10.16 -2.26 -11.45
C ALA A 195 10.52 -1.32 -10.29
N LEU A 196 9.58 -0.45 -9.88
CA LEU A 196 9.79 0.45 -8.74
C LEU A 196 9.99 -0.31 -7.43
N SER A 197 9.23 -1.39 -7.21
CA SER A 197 9.37 -2.23 -6.01
C SER A 197 10.71 -2.94 -5.96
N ALA A 198 11.18 -3.45 -7.10
CA ALA A 198 12.49 -4.09 -7.22
C ALA A 198 13.64 -3.10 -7.05
N LEU A 199 13.54 -1.90 -7.63
CA LEU A 199 14.54 -0.83 -7.45
C LEU A 199 14.61 -0.35 -6.00
N ALA A 200 13.45 -0.11 -5.37
CA ALA A 200 13.39 0.28 -3.97
C ALA A 200 13.97 -0.83 -3.06
N ALA A 201 13.61 -2.08 -3.32
CA ALA A 201 14.15 -3.23 -2.61
C ALA A 201 15.68 -3.34 -2.78
N ALA A 202 16.19 -3.19 -4.00
CA ALA A 202 17.64 -3.22 -4.24
C ALA A 202 18.37 -2.12 -3.48
N GLY A 203 17.83 -0.90 -3.45
CA GLY A 203 18.37 0.20 -2.65
C GLY A 203 18.39 -0.12 -1.15
N LEU A 204 17.26 -0.58 -0.59
CA LEU A 204 17.13 -0.95 0.82
C LEU A 204 18.07 -2.11 1.20
N THR A 205 18.07 -3.19 0.42
CA THR A 205 18.94 -4.35 0.62
C THR A 205 20.40 -3.97 0.55
N SER A 206 20.79 -3.13 -0.41
CA SER A 206 22.19 -2.71 -0.55
C SER A 206 22.64 -1.87 0.63
N ALA A 207 21.82 -0.90 1.05
CA ALA A 207 22.10 -0.09 2.23
C ALA A 207 22.23 -0.94 3.49
N GLN A 208 21.33 -1.92 3.68
CA GLN A 208 21.35 -2.81 4.83
C GLN A 208 22.55 -3.76 4.79
N ALA A 209 22.84 -4.40 3.65
CA ALA A 209 23.96 -5.31 3.50
C ALA A 209 25.31 -4.61 3.73
N ILE A 210 25.45 -3.35 3.28
CA ILE A 210 26.65 -2.54 3.53
C ILE A 210 26.73 -2.13 5.00
N GLY A 211 25.62 -1.63 5.57
CA GLY A 211 25.56 -1.14 6.95
C GLY A 211 25.86 -2.22 7.98
N GLU A 212 25.29 -3.41 7.79
CA GLU A 212 25.42 -4.58 8.66
C GLU A 212 26.54 -5.54 8.23
N ARG A 213 27.30 -5.19 7.18
CA ARG A 213 28.42 -5.98 6.63
C ARG A 213 28.04 -7.44 6.34
N TRP A 214 26.87 -7.65 5.74
CA TRP A 214 26.40 -8.99 5.38
C TRP A 214 27.32 -9.63 4.34
N THR A 215 27.75 -10.87 4.63
CA THR A 215 28.61 -11.66 3.75
C THR A 215 27.89 -12.85 3.12
N ASP A 216 26.74 -13.26 3.66
CA ASP A 216 25.95 -14.38 3.14
C ASP A 216 25.11 -13.94 1.93
N PRO A 217 25.42 -14.42 0.71
CA PRO A 217 24.66 -14.07 -0.49
C PRO A 217 23.20 -14.56 -0.44
N LEU A 218 22.92 -15.65 0.29
CA LEU A 218 21.58 -16.19 0.41
C LEU A 218 20.71 -15.27 1.27
N LEU A 219 21.26 -14.72 2.36
CA LEU A 219 20.57 -13.75 3.21
C LEU A 219 20.24 -12.47 2.43
N ILE A 220 21.20 -11.97 1.65
CA ILE A 220 21.03 -10.79 0.80
C ILE A 220 19.92 -11.04 -0.24
N ALA A 221 19.96 -12.19 -0.93
CA ALA A 221 18.97 -12.54 -1.94
C ALA A 221 17.57 -12.71 -1.33
N TRP A 222 17.46 -13.39 -0.19
CA TRP A 222 16.20 -13.54 0.54
C TRP A 222 15.62 -12.17 0.93
N PHE A 223 16.44 -11.29 1.54
CA PHE A 223 15.99 -9.98 1.97
C PHE A 223 15.53 -9.12 0.79
N LEU A 224 16.24 -9.16 -0.34
CA LEU A 224 15.83 -8.52 -1.59
C LEU A 224 14.45 -8.97 -2.06
N VAL A 225 14.19 -10.28 -2.07
CA VAL A 225 12.89 -10.84 -2.48
C VAL A 225 11.79 -10.41 -1.53
N VAL A 226 12.01 -10.49 -0.22
CA VAL A 226 11.04 -10.08 0.80
C VAL A 226 10.72 -8.58 0.67
N ALA A 227 11.73 -7.74 0.51
CA ALA A 227 11.54 -6.30 0.33
C ALA A 227 10.79 -5.99 -0.98
N ALA A 228 11.16 -6.63 -2.10
CA ALA A 228 10.53 -6.41 -3.40
C ALA A 228 9.07 -6.84 -3.40
N THR A 229 8.76 -8.00 -2.83
CA THR A 229 7.39 -8.53 -2.74
C THR A 229 6.52 -7.71 -1.80
N SER A 230 7.04 -7.27 -0.66
CA SER A 230 6.33 -6.39 0.28
C SER A 230 6.01 -5.04 -0.36
N ASN A 231 6.99 -4.41 -1.03
CA ASN A 231 6.79 -3.16 -1.76
C ASN A 231 5.78 -3.31 -2.90
N LEU A 232 5.80 -4.45 -3.62
CA LEU A 232 4.86 -4.73 -4.69
C LEU A 232 3.43 -4.90 -4.16
N ALA A 233 3.26 -5.71 -3.10
CA ALA A 233 1.97 -5.89 -2.44
C ALA A 233 1.40 -4.54 -1.99
N PHE A 234 2.23 -3.74 -1.32
CA PHE A 234 1.87 -2.39 -0.90
C PHE A 234 1.44 -1.52 -2.08
N CYS A 235 2.23 -1.44 -3.14
CA CYS A 235 1.88 -0.62 -4.31
C CYS A 235 0.55 -1.05 -4.93
N VAL A 236 0.30 -2.35 -5.06
CA VAL A 236 -0.92 -2.86 -5.69
C VAL A 236 -2.15 -2.63 -4.80
N ILE A 237 -2.05 -2.94 -3.50
CA ILE A 237 -3.14 -2.77 -2.53
C ILE A 237 -3.46 -1.29 -2.35
N SER A 238 -2.45 -0.44 -2.13
CA SER A 238 -2.64 1.00 -1.97
C SER A 238 -3.21 1.63 -3.24
N ASN A 239 -2.80 1.18 -4.44
CA ASN A 239 -3.42 1.63 -5.68
C ASN A 239 -4.88 1.16 -5.82
N ALA A 240 -5.22 -0.05 -5.36
CA ALA A 240 -6.59 -0.56 -5.38
C ALA A 240 -7.51 0.24 -4.43
N VAL A 241 -6.98 0.69 -3.29
CA VAL A 241 -7.70 1.50 -2.29
C VAL A 241 -7.81 2.96 -2.74
N ALA A 242 -6.70 3.59 -3.09
CA ALA A 242 -6.62 5.04 -3.33
C ALA A 242 -6.82 5.46 -4.80
N GLY A 243 -6.68 4.54 -5.76
CA GLY A 243 -6.83 4.82 -7.19
C GLY A 243 -5.72 5.72 -7.75
N PHE A 244 -4.46 5.53 -7.34
CA PHE A 244 -3.33 6.36 -7.79
C PHE A 244 -3.17 6.38 -9.32
N VAL A 245 -3.22 5.19 -9.92
CA VAL A 245 -3.09 4.97 -11.37
C VAL A 245 -4.31 4.21 -11.86
N ALA A 246 -5.02 4.79 -12.83
CA ALA A 246 -6.10 4.11 -13.52
C ALA A 246 -5.54 2.92 -14.31
N ARG A 247 -6.12 1.74 -14.07
CA ARG A 247 -5.72 0.50 -14.74
C ARG A 247 -6.79 0.14 -15.77
N PRO A 248 -6.43 -0.12 -17.04
CA PRO A 248 -7.39 -0.55 -18.05
C PRO A 248 -8.00 -1.91 -17.66
N PRO A 249 -9.22 -2.23 -18.16
CA PRO A 249 -9.83 -3.54 -17.95
C PRO A 249 -8.88 -4.65 -18.44
N ARG A 250 -8.79 -5.73 -17.68
CA ARG A 250 -7.84 -6.81 -17.91
C ARG A 250 -8.54 -8.08 -18.32
N THR A 251 -7.85 -8.90 -19.11
CA THR A 251 -8.28 -10.27 -19.38
C THR A 251 -8.35 -11.06 -18.08
N ARG A 252 -9.24 -12.06 -18.02
CA ARG A 252 -9.43 -12.92 -16.85
C ARG A 252 -8.11 -13.54 -16.38
N ALA A 253 -7.36 -14.16 -17.30
CA ALA A 253 -6.08 -14.79 -16.99
C ALA A 253 -5.09 -13.81 -16.33
N ARG A 254 -4.98 -12.59 -16.86
CA ARG A 254 -4.12 -11.56 -16.28
C ARG A 254 -4.59 -11.10 -14.90
N ARG A 255 -5.90 -10.96 -14.69
CA ARG A 255 -6.45 -10.62 -13.37
C ARG A 255 -6.14 -11.71 -12.35
N ILE A 256 -6.33 -12.98 -12.70
CA ILE A 256 -6.03 -14.11 -11.82
C ILE A 256 -4.55 -14.10 -11.46
N ALA A 257 -3.65 -14.00 -12.45
CA ALA A 257 -2.21 -13.98 -12.21
C ALA A 257 -1.76 -12.80 -11.33
N GLU A 258 -2.32 -11.59 -11.54
CA GLU A 258 -2.00 -10.44 -10.70
C GLU A 258 -2.51 -10.60 -9.27
N VAL A 259 -3.74 -11.11 -9.07
CA VAL A 259 -4.30 -11.32 -7.73
C VAL A 259 -3.58 -12.43 -6.97
N SER A 260 -3.28 -13.54 -7.64
CA SER A 260 -2.54 -14.65 -7.02
C SER A 260 -1.11 -14.25 -6.65
N ALA A 261 -0.42 -13.51 -7.53
CA ALA A 261 0.91 -13.00 -7.23
C ALA A 261 0.92 -12.04 -6.03
N VAL A 262 -0.06 -11.13 -5.95
CA VAL A 262 -0.19 -10.21 -4.81
C VAL A 262 -0.52 -10.96 -3.52
N ALA A 263 -1.41 -11.96 -3.58
CA ALA A 263 -1.71 -12.80 -2.42
C ALA A 263 -0.47 -13.56 -1.92
N GLY A 264 0.34 -14.10 -2.83
CA GLY A 264 1.63 -14.70 -2.50
C GLY A 264 2.60 -13.70 -1.88
N CYS A 265 2.69 -12.48 -2.41
CA CYS A 265 3.54 -11.42 -1.82
C CYS A 265 3.11 -11.07 -0.38
N VAL A 266 1.81 -10.94 -0.13
CA VAL A 266 1.27 -10.70 1.22
C VAL A 266 1.60 -11.86 2.14
N ALA A 267 1.44 -13.10 1.67
CA ALA A 267 1.79 -14.29 2.45
C ALA A 267 3.28 -14.36 2.80
N ILE A 268 4.18 -13.92 1.91
CA ILE A 268 5.61 -13.79 2.23
C ILE A 268 5.79 -12.79 3.38
N SER A 269 5.21 -11.60 3.30
CA SER A 269 5.33 -10.59 4.37
C SER A 269 4.80 -11.10 5.71
N VAL A 270 3.64 -11.77 5.71
CA VAL A 270 3.05 -12.38 6.92
C VAL A 270 3.95 -13.50 7.46
N ALA A 271 4.43 -14.40 6.60
CA ALA A 271 5.30 -15.49 7.03
C ALA A 271 6.63 -14.97 7.59
N THR A 272 7.20 -13.90 7.02
CA THR A 272 8.42 -13.28 7.55
C THR A 272 8.19 -12.63 8.91
N ALA A 273 7.06 -11.94 9.09
CA ALA A 273 6.70 -11.27 10.35
C ALA A 273 6.37 -12.27 11.47
N PHE A 274 5.78 -13.41 11.15
CA PHE A 274 5.39 -14.41 12.14
C PHE A 274 6.28 -15.66 12.10
N ARG A 275 7.49 -15.55 11.55
CA ARG A 275 8.35 -16.71 11.29
C ARG A 275 8.62 -17.54 12.54
N ASP A 276 8.88 -16.90 13.68
CA ASP A 276 9.20 -17.59 14.92
C ASP A 276 7.96 -18.26 15.54
N ALA A 277 6.76 -17.70 15.32
CA ALA A 277 5.50 -18.31 15.73
C ALA A 277 5.06 -19.45 14.79
N LEU A 278 5.40 -19.37 13.50
CA LEU A 278 5.05 -20.37 12.49
C LEU A 278 6.00 -21.56 12.52
N TRP A 279 7.29 -21.35 12.81
CA TRP A 279 8.31 -22.37 12.71
C TRP A 279 8.05 -23.63 13.57
N PRO A 280 7.56 -23.54 14.82
CA PRO A 280 7.22 -24.72 15.63
C PRO A 280 6.17 -25.64 15.00
N VAL A 281 5.34 -25.14 14.08
CA VAL A 281 4.36 -25.94 13.33
C VAL A 281 5.05 -26.83 12.29
N PHE A 282 6.25 -26.44 11.81
CA PHE A 282 6.97 -27.11 10.73
C PHE A 282 8.23 -27.87 11.20
N GLY A 283 8.68 -27.69 12.44
CA GLY A 283 9.88 -28.36 12.96
C GLY A 283 10.04 -28.26 14.48
N THR A 284 10.97 -29.05 15.03
CA THR A 284 11.20 -29.20 16.48
C THR A 284 12.39 -28.40 17.02
N GLY A 285 12.97 -27.49 16.24
CA GLY A 285 14.18 -26.72 16.61
C GLY A 285 14.02 -25.22 16.39
N SER A 286 15.03 -24.41 16.74
CA SER A 286 15.07 -22.97 16.47
C SER A 286 15.36 -22.65 15.00
N LEU A 287 14.74 -21.60 14.46
CA LEU A 287 14.97 -21.15 13.08
C LEU A 287 16.31 -20.41 12.97
N THR A 288 17.41 -21.14 12.82
CA THR A 288 18.77 -20.57 12.81
C THR A 288 19.41 -20.51 11.42
N SER A 289 18.84 -21.18 10.41
CA SER A 289 19.44 -21.26 9.08
C SER A 289 18.66 -20.44 8.05
N VAL A 290 19.40 -19.66 7.24
CA VAL A 290 18.85 -18.85 6.15
C VAL A 290 18.10 -19.69 5.11
N PRO A 291 18.54 -20.91 4.72
CA PRO A 291 17.75 -21.76 3.82
C PRO A 291 16.38 -22.14 4.39
N ALA A 292 16.30 -22.46 5.68
CA ALA A 292 15.03 -22.80 6.33
C ALA A 292 14.09 -21.58 6.38
N LEU A 293 14.65 -20.40 6.68
CA LEU A 293 13.93 -19.12 6.64
C LEU A 293 13.36 -18.86 5.24
N ALA A 294 14.19 -18.97 4.20
CA ALA A 294 13.77 -18.78 2.83
C ALA A 294 12.71 -19.80 2.40
N ALA A 295 12.87 -21.07 2.74
CA ALA A 295 11.91 -22.12 2.43
C ALA A 295 10.56 -21.87 3.10
N LEU A 296 10.53 -21.49 4.38
CA LEU A 296 9.31 -21.15 5.11
C LEU A 296 8.59 -19.96 4.47
N THR A 297 9.29 -18.84 4.30
CA THR A 297 8.65 -17.59 3.85
C THR A 297 8.25 -17.63 2.38
N LEU A 298 9.15 -18.09 1.51
CA LEU A 298 8.88 -18.16 0.07
C LEU A 298 7.94 -19.32 -0.27
N GLY A 299 8.03 -20.44 0.46
CA GLY A 299 7.10 -21.55 0.34
C GLY A 299 5.68 -21.14 0.68
N ALA A 300 5.46 -20.42 1.80
CA ALA A 300 4.15 -19.88 2.16
C ALA A 300 3.58 -18.96 1.07
N GLY A 301 4.44 -18.10 0.49
CA GLY A 301 4.10 -17.26 -0.66
C GLY A 301 3.65 -18.05 -1.89
N LEU A 302 4.44 -19.05 -2.28
CA LEU A 302 4.19 -19.89 -3.44
C LEU A 302 2.87 -20.67 -3.29
N VAL A 303 2.68 -21.34 -2.14
CA VAL A 303 1.46 -22.10 -1.84
C VAL A 303 0.25 -21.19 -1.89
N THR A 304 0.30 -20.03 -1.24
CA THR A 304 -0.83 -19.08 -1.23
C THR A 304 -1.16 -18.57 -2.62
N SER A 305 -0.14 -18.27 -3.44
CA SER A 305 -0.34 -17.87 -4.84
C SER A 305 -1.03 -18.97 -5.65
N LEU A 306 -0.56 -20.21 -5.55
CA LEU A 306 -1.12 -21.35 -6.27
C LEU A 306 -2.56 -21.65 -5.84
N VAL A 307 -2.83 -21.67 -4.53
CA VAL A 307 -4.17 -21.88 -3.97
C VAL A 307 -5.11 -20.77 -4.43
N THR A 308 -4.68 -19.51 -4.37
CA THR A 308 -5.48 -18.36 -4.84
C THR A 308 -5.79 -18.48 -6.33
N ALA A 309 -4.81 -18.85 -7.15
CA ALA A 309 -5.02 -19.06 -8.59
C ALA A 309 -6.02 -20.19 -8.85
N ALA A 310 -5.87 -21.34 -8.16
CA ALA A 310 -6.76 -22.48 -8.28
C ALA A 310 -8.20 -22.13 -7.88
N LEU A 311 -8.38 -21.45 -6.74
CA LEU A 311 -9.70 -20.97 -6.29
C LEU A 311 -10.33 -20.00 -7.28
N LEU A 312 -9.59 -19.04 -7.81
CA LEU A 312 -10.12 -18.09 -8.81
C LEU A 312 -10.41 -18.74 -10.16
N LEU A 313 -9.70 -19.81 -10.51
CA LEU A 313 -10.00 -20.62 -11.69
C LEU A 313 -11.28 -21.45 -11.49
N ALA A 314 -11.45 -22.04 -10.30
CA ALA A 314 -12.59 -22.90 -9.95
C ALA A 314 -13.90 -22.11 -9.66
N CYS A 315 -13.83 -21.00 -8.92
CA CYS A 315 -15.00 -20.25 -8.47
C CYS A 315 -15.57 -19.26 -9.51
N LEU A 316 -14.87 -19.03 -10.61
CA LEU A 316 -15.36 -18.19 -11.71
C LEU A 316 -15.66 -19.08 -12.91
N PRO A 317 -16.84 -19.72 -12.98
CA PRO A 317 -17.24 -20.43 -14.18
C PRO A 317 -17.16 -19.50 -15.39
N TYR A 318 -16.75 -20.05 -16.52
CA TYR A 318 -16.69 -19.36 -17.79
C TYR A 318 -18.11 -18.90 -18.14
N ASP A 319 -18.37 -17.58 -18.18
CA ASP A 319 -19.56 -17.06 -18.88
C ASP A 319 -19.35 -17.34 -20.38
N ALA A 320 -19.69 -18.57 -20.77
CA ALA A 320 -19.63 -19.09 -22.14
C ALA A 320 -20.91 -18.74 -22.91
N SER A 321 -21.81 -17.96 -22.33
CA SER A 321 -23.02 -17.51 -22.98
C SER A 321 -22.78 -16.14 -23.62
N GLY A 322 -22.69 -16.15 -24.94
CA GLY A 322 -22.49 -14.97 -25.74
C GLY A 322 -23.61 -13.93 -25.61
N SER A 323 -23.20 -12.67 -25.62
CA SER A 323 -24.00 -11.58 -26.16
C SER A 323 -23.15 -10.80 -27.16
N ARG A 324 -22.84 -11.46 -28.28
CA ARG A 324 -22.98 -10.81 -29.58
C ARG A 324 -24.47 -10.45 -29.76
N ARG A 325 -24.92 -9.33 -29.22
CA ARG A 325 -25.90 -8.51 -29.95
C ARG A 325 -25.04 -7.58 -30.82
N ARG A 326 -24.81 -7.70 -32.13
CA ARG A 326 -25.51 -8.37 -33.25
C ARG A 326 -27.02 -8.45 -33.05
N PHE A 327 -27.63 -7.30 -32.78
CA PHE A 327 -28.80 -6.94 -33.57
C PHE A 327 -28.29 -6.54 -34.95
N GLY A 328 -28.09 -7.55 -35.80
CA GLY A 328 -27.98 -7.35 -37.24
C GLY A 328 -29.39 -7.17 -37.78
N ALA A 329 -29.57 -6.07 -38.51
CA ALA A 329 -30.46 -5.93 -39.66
C ALA A 329 -31.56 -7.00 -39.85
N ALA A 330 -32.80 -6.61 -39.55
CA ALA A 330 -33.86 -6.80 -40.53
C ALA A 330 -33.95 -5.51 -41.35
N ALA A 331 -33.39 -5.58 -42.56
CA ALA A 331 -33.69 -4.63 -43.62
C ALA A 331 -35.17 -4.77 -43.99
N THR A 332 -35.88 -3.64 -44.15
CA THR A 332 -36.77 -3.31 -45.30
C THR A 332 -37.66 -2.11 -44.94
N HIS A 333 -37.30 -0.92 -45.40
CA HIS A 333 -38.08 -0.29 -46.47
C HIS A 333 -37.35 0.94 -47.02
N LEU A 334 -36.92 0.77 -48.27
CA LEU A 334 -36.77 1.84 -49.24
C LEU A 334 -38.05 2.69 -49.29
N ARG A 335 -37.92 4.02 -49.15
CA ARG A 335 -38.63 4.94 -50.04
C ARG A 335 -37.80 6.19 -50.30
N ARG A 336 -37.44 6.33 -51.58
CA ARG A 336 -36.75 7.43 -52.25
C ARG A 336 -37.67 8.68 -52.35
N PRO A 337 -37.14 9.83 -52.81
CA PRO A 337 -37.65 11.18 -52.56
C PRO A 337 -38.80 11.57 -53.47
N GLY A 338 -39.60 12.54 -53.03
CA GLY A 338 -40.58 13.25 -53.85
C GLY A 338 -40.34 14.76 -53.76
N MET A 339 -40.04 15.35 -54.92
CA MET A 339 -40.09 16.79 -55.19
C MET A 339 -41.52 17.34 -55.05
N HIS A 340 -41.58 18.68 -55.15
CA HIS A 340 -42.72 19.59 -55.29
C HIS A 340 -43.17 20.21 -53.96
N ARG A 341 -43.26 21.53 -53.80
CA ARG A 341 -43.21 22.66 -54.74
C ARG A 341 -42.86 23.92 -53.94
#